data_AF-A0AAP3APL1-F1
#
_entry.id   AF-A0AAP3APL1-F1
#
_cell.length_a   1.000
_cell.length_b   1.000
_cell.length_c   1.000
_cell.angle_alpha   90.00
_cell.angle_beta   90.00
_cell.angle_gamma   90.00
#
_symmetry.space_group_name_H-M   'P 1'
#
loop_
_entity.id
_entity.type
_entity.pdbx_description
1 polymer ?
#
loop_
_entity_poly.entity_id
_entity_poly.type
_entity_poly.pdbx_seq_one_letter_code
_entity_poly.pdbx_strand_id
1 'polypeptide(L)'
;MNEILHKRIADMTTFEMMESAYLIEKARSITMSIDDFAKTMGVDNRKVYKLLKGKILPEEIIRGGYDSLRQRKRPIFITEEVLKWIKN
;
A
#
# COMPACT_ATOMS: atom_id res chain seq x y z
N MET A 1 -16.85 11.62 22.24
CA MET A 1 -16.24 11.33 20.92
C MET A 1 -15.86 9.85 20.78
N ASN A 2 -15.17 9.24 21.77
CA ASN A 2 -14.87 7.80 21.75
C ASN A 2 -16.09 6.87 21.71
N GLU A 3 -17.20 7.23 22.36
CA GLU A 3 -18.40 6.38 22.38
C GLU A 3 -19.03 6.15 21.01
N ILE A 4 -18.98 7.13 20.10
CA ILE A 4 -19.57 7.02 18.76
C ILE A 4 -18.77 6.04 17.89
N LEU A 5 -17.44 6.01 18.05
CA LEU A 5 -16.56 5.12 17.29
C LEU A 5 -16.80 3.64 17.61
N HIS A 6 -17.25 3.35 18.83
CA HIS A 6 -17.50 1.98 19.32
C HIS A 6 -18.99 1.59 19.22
N LYS A 7 -19.87 2.50 18.77
CA LYS A 7 -21.27 2.15 18.50
C LYS A 7 -21.33 1.23 17.29
N ARG A 8 -22.13 0.17 17.41
CA ARG A 8 -22.44 -0.74 16.31
C ARG A 8 -23.41 -0.05 15.34
N ILE A 9 -23.08 -0.08 14.06
CA ILE A 9 -23.95 0.27 12.94
C ILE A 9 -24.07 -1.00 12.11
N ALA A 10 -25.25 -1.64 12.15
CA ALA A 10 -25.43 -3.03 11.73
C ALA A 10 -24.51 -4.01 12.50
N ASP A 11 -23.66 -4.78 11.80
CA ASP A 11 -22.79 -5.82 12.39
C ASP A 11 -21.41 -5.32 12.81
N MET A 12 -20.99 -4.15 12.32
CA MET A 12 -19.67 -3.55 12.54
C MET A 12 -19.77 -2.31 13.44
N THR A 13 -18.69 -2.00 14.16
CA THR A 13 -18.51 -0.70 14.80
C THR A 13 -18.27 0.40 13.76
N THR A 14 -18.56 1.65 14.11
CA THR A 14 -18.23 2.81 13.27
C THR A 14 -16.74 2.82 12.90
N PHE A 15 -15.86 2.41 13.82
CA PHE A 15 -14.43 2.28 13.57
C PHE A 15 -14.11 1.24 12.46
N GLU A 16 -14.66 0.04 12.55
CA GLU A 16 -14.48 -1.02 11.54
C GLU A 16 -15.03 -0.62 10.17
N MET A 17 -16.16 0.11 10.14
CA MET A 17 -16.70 0.69 8.90
C MET A 17 -15.74 1.72 8.28
N MET A 18 -15.17 2.61 9.09
CA MET A 18 -14.21 3.61 8.61
C MET A 18 -12.93 2.96 8.09
N GLU A 19 -12.42 1.95 8.78
CA GLU A 19 -11.26 1.17 8.33
C GLU A 19 -11.55 0.45 7.01
N SER A 20 -12.72 -0.18 6.88
CA SER A 20 -13.14 -0.85 5.65
C SER A 20 -13.27 0.13 4.48
N ALA A 21 -13.89 1.30 4.70
CA ALA A 21 -14.02 2.33 3.68
C ALA A 21 -12.65 2.87 3.22
N TYR A 22 -11.73 3.09 4.16
CA TYR A 22 -10.35 3.49 3.87
C TYR A 22 -9.62 2.44 3.01
N LEU A 23 -9.76 1.15 3.36
CA LEU A 23 -9.16 0.06 2.58
C LEU A 23 -9.75 -0.02 1.16
N ILE A 24 -11.06 0.17 1.01
CA ILE A 24 -11.72 0.22 -0.31
C ILE A 24 -11.18 1.40 -1.15
N GLU A 25 -11.08 2.59 -0.56
CA GLU A 25 -10.55 3.76 -1.25
C GLU A 25 -9.10 3.53 -1.70
N LYS A 26 -8.27 2.96 -0.82
CA LYS A 26 -6.88 2.62 -1.13
C LYS A 26 -6.74 1.55 -2.19
N ALA A 27 -7.59 0.53 -2.17
CA ALA A 27 -7.64 -0.49 -3.21
C ALA A 27 -8.04 0.08 -4.58
N ARG A 28 -8.85 1.15 -4.61
CA ARG A 28 -9.22 1.87 -5.84
C ARG A 28 -8.14 2.81 -6.34
N SER A 29 -7.14 3.14 -5.52
CA SER A 29 -6.03 4.00 -5.95
C SER A 29 -5.18 3.27 -7.00
N ILE A 30 -4.96 3.92 -8.13
CA ILE A 30 -4.15 3.39 -9.25
C ILE A 30 -2.69 3.14 -8.80
N THR A 31 -2.22 3.91 -7.82
CA THR A 31 -0.87 3.79 -7.28
C THR A 31 -0.86 3.72 -5.77
N MET A 32 0.12 3.01 -5.22
CA MET A 32 0.37 2.96 -3.78
C MET A 32 1.71 3.64 -3.42
N SER A 33 1.71 4.29 -2.26
CA SER A 33 2.93 4.85 -1.68
C SER A 33 3.83 3.75 -1.13
N ILE A 34 5.06 4.09 -0.76
CA ILE A 34 5.94 3.13 -0.08
C ILE A 34 5.36 2.64 1.25
N ASP A 35 4.66 3.51 2.00
CA ASP A 35 4.05 3.14 3.27
C ASP A 35 2.92 2.13 3.06
N ASP A 36 2.09 2.36 2.04
CA ASP A 36 0.99 1.46 1.67
C ASP A 36 1.54 0.13 1.13
N PHE A 37 2.59 0.15 0.31
CA PHE A 37 3.26 -1.06 -0.18
C PHE A 37 3.89 -1.87 0.95
N ALA A 38 4.59 -1.21 1.88
CA ALA A 38 5.22 -1.86 3.04
C ALA A 38 4.17 -2.55 3.92
N LYS A 39 3.05 -1.87 4.19
CA LYS A 39 1.89 -2.44 4.90
C LYS A 39 1.32 -3.65 4.17
N THR A 40 1.11 -3.54 2.86
CA THR A 40 0.59 -4.65 2.02
C THR A 40 1.49 -5.88 2.09
N MET A 41 2.81 -5.67 2.11
CA MET A 41 3.82 -6.73 2.21
C MET A 41 4.08 -7.23 3.64
N GLY A 42 3.48 -6.61 4.66
CA GLY A 42 3.73 -6.95 6.07
C GLY A 42 5.17 -6.68 6.52
N VAL A 43 5.84 -5.68 5.95
CA VAL A 43 7.24 -5.34 6.25
C VAL A 43 7.42 -3.86 6.57
N ASP A 44 8.57 -3.49 7.14
CA ASP A 44 8.93 -2.09 7.32
C ASP A 44 9.46 -1.45 6.01
N ASN A 45 9.39 -0.11 5.94
CA ASN A 45 9.90 0.66 4.81
C ASN A 45 11.39 0.41 4.55
N ARG A 46 12.18 0.15 5.59
CA ARG A 46 13.63 -0.05 5.47
C ARG A 46 13.92 -1.33 4.67
N LYS A 47 13.14 -2.37 4.86
CA LYS A 47 13.20 -3.63 4.12
C LYS A 47 12.78 -3.41 2.68
N VAL A 48 11.71 -2.64 2.42
CA VAL A 48 11.33 -2.25 1.05
C VAL A 48 12.47 -1.53 0.34
N TYR A 49 13.10 -0.53 0.96
CA TYR A 49 14.25 0.17 0.37
C TYR A 49 15.44 -0.75 0.11
N LYS A 50 15.69 -1.76 0.97
CA LYS A 50 16.73 -2.77 0.72
C LYS A 50 16.39 -3.62 -0.50
N LEU A 51 15.14 -4.04 -0.66
CA LEU A 51 14.68 -4.81 -1.83
C LEU A 51 14.82 -3.98 -3.11
N LEU A 52 14.43 -2.71 -3.08
CA LEU A 52 14.60 -1.78 -4.21
C LEU A 52 16.07 -1.57 -4.55
N LYS A 53 16.94 -1.35 -3.55
CA LYS A 53 18.38 -1.17 -3.78
C LYS A 53 19.01 -2.42 -4.38
N GLY A 54 18.56 -3.60 -3.96
CA GLY A 54 19.01 -4.89 -4.48
C GLY A 54 18.37 -5.30 -5.82
N LYS A 55 17.48 -4.47 -6.37
CA LYS A 55 16.69 -4.77 -7.58
C LYS A 55 15.95 -6.11 -7.52
N ILE A 56 15.44 -6.46 -6.34
CA ILE A 56 14.75 -7.73 -6.08
C ILE A 56 13.30 -7.69 -6.55
N LEU A 57 12.67 -6.51 -6.51
CA LEU A 57 11.29 -6.34 -6.94
C LEU A 57 11.21 -6.33 -8.46
N PRO A 58 10.14 -6.87 -9.06
CA PRO A 58 9.88 -6.70 -10.49
C PRO A 58 9.88 -5.23 -10.87
N GLU A 59 10.34 -4.89 -12.08
CA GLU A 59 10.41 -3.49 -12.49
C GLU A 59 9.02 -2.93 -12.83
N GLU A 60 8.12 -3.80 -13.29
CA GLU A 60 6.77 -3.48 -13.74
C GLU A 60 5.89 -2.95 -12.60
N ILE A 61 6.17 -3.36 -11.35
CA ILE A 61 5.42 -2.87 -10.19
C ILE A 61 5.83 -1.46 -9.76
N ILE A 62 6.97 -0.95 -10.25
CA ILE A 62 7.52 0.37 -9.88
C ILE A 62 7.16 1.37 -10.97
N ARG A 63 6.48 2.45 -10.61
CA ARG A 63 6.11 3.50 -11.57
C ARG A 63 7.35 4.17 -12.15
N GLY A 64 7.60 3.96 -13.45
CA GLY A 64 8.78 4.48 -14.14
C GLY A 64 10.06 3.67 -13.89
N GLY A 65 9.92 2.45 -13.37
CA GLY A 65 11.00 1.49 -13.18
C GLY A 65 12.06 1.95 -12.18
N TYR A 66 13.20 1.25 -12.16
CA TYR A 66 14.30 1.55 -11.25
C TYR A 66 14.98 2.89 -11.55
N ASP A 67 14.92 3.34 -12.80
CA ASP A 67 15.52 4.62 -13.20
C ASP A 67 14.82 5.82 -12.58
N SER A 68 13.51 5.71 -12.30
CA SER A 68 12.75 6.72 -11.56
C SER A 68 13.30 7.00 -10.16
N LEU A 69 13.92 6.00 -9.52
CA LEU A 69 14.43 6.07 -8.16
C LEU A 69 15.74 6.87 -8.04
N ARG A 70 16.47 7.05 -9.15
CA ARG A 70 17.71 7.85 -9.18
C ARG A 70 17.47 9.34 -8.90
N GLN A 71 16.25 9.82 -9.14
CA GLN A 71 15.87 11.23 -8.96
C GLN A 71 15.57 11.62 -7.50
N ARG A 72 15.93 10.78 -6.51
CA ARG A 72 15.61 10.97 -5.06
C ARG A 72 14.12 11.16 -4.75
N LYS A 73 13.25 10.76 -5.68
CA LYS A 73 11.80 10.76 -5.48
C LYS A 73 11.40 9.57 -4.61
N ARG A 74 10.33 9.72 -3.84
CA ARG A 74 9.75 8.60 -3.10
C ARG A 74 9.25 7.55 -4.11
N PRO A 75 9.52 6.25 -3.90
CA PRO A 75 8.99 5.20 -4.76
C PRO A 75 7.46 5.25 -4.80
N ILE A 76 6.91 5.06 -6.00
CA ILE A 76 5.48 4.89 -6.24
C ILE A 76 5.31 3.55 -6.93
N PHE A 77 4.34 2.76 -6.47
CA PHE A 77 4.07 1.44 -7.03
C PHE A 77 2.73 1.43 -7.73
N ILE A 78 2.61 0.63 -8.79
CA ILE A 78 1.37 0.48 -9.56
C ILE A 78 0.51 -0.57 -8.85
N THR A 79 -0.65 -0.15 -8.35
CA THR A 79 -1.46 -0.98 -7.43
C THR A 79 -1.86 -2.30 -8.08
N GLU A 80 -2.33 -2.25 -9.32
CA GLU A 80 -2.76 -3.45 -10.05
C GLU A 80 -1.61 -4.46 -10.24
N GLU A 81 -0.43 -3.98 -10.62
CA GLU A 81 0.74 -4.84 -10.86
C GLU A 81 1.28 -5.44 -9.54
N VAL A 82 1.28 -4.67 -8.46
CA VAL A 82 1.60 -5.20 -7.12
C VAL A 82 0.62 -6.30 -6.72
N LEU A 83 -0.69 -6.09 -6.90
CA LEU A 83 -1.70 -7.10 -6.55
C LEU A 83 -1.61 -8.36 -7.43
N LYS A 84 -1.31 -8.21 -8.72
CA LYS A 84 -1.04 -9.35 -9.62
C LYS A 84 0.18 -10.13 -9.16
N TRP A 85 1.26 -9.42 -8.81
CA TRP A 85 2.50 -10.03 -8.35
C TRP A 85 2.32 -10.81 -7.03
N ILE A 86 1.58 -10.26 -6.06
CA ILE A 86 1.33 -10.93 -4.77
C ILE A 86 0.46 -12.18 -4.91
N LYS A 87 -0.44 -12.23 -5.90
CA LYS A 87 -1.32 -13.37 -6.13
C LYS A 87 -0.60 -14.59 -6.75
N ASN A 88 0.56 -14.38 -7.35
CA ASN A 88 1.38 -15.41 -8.00
C ASN A 88 2.47 -15.93 -7.05
#